data_AF-K0RWB0-F1
#
_entry.id   AF-K0RWB0-F1
#
_cell.length_a   1.000
_cell.length_b   1.000
_cell.length_c   1.000
_cell.angle_alpha   90.00
_cell.angle_beta   90.00
_cell.angle_gamma   90.00
#
_symmetry.space_group_name_H-M   'P 1'
#
loop_
_entity.id
_entity.type
_entity.pdbx_description
1 polymer ?
#
loop_
_entity_poly.entity_id
_entity_poly.type
_entity_poly.pdbx_seq_one_letter_code
_entity_poly.pdbx_strand_id
1 'polypeptide(L)'
;MGTYLSTPVLDKHTERGCDESSDPSAPVRWAVVDMQGWRKSMEDAHVARTDVPPPSCAGPSGGDAGGAAAAAKVFAVFDGHGGAE
;
A
#
# COMPACT_ATOMS: atom_id res chain seq x y z
N MET A 1 -24.38 19.25 -15.38
CA MET A 1 -24.33 17.92 -14.74
C MET A 1 -23.13 17.93 -13.78
N GLY A 2 -23.39 18.03 -12.47
CA GLY A 2 -22.39 18.30 -11.44
C GLY A 2 -21.37 17.18 -11.20
N THR A 3 -20.52 17.34 -10.18
CA THR A 3 -19.37 16.46 -9.85
C THR A 3 -19.76 15.03 -9.41
N TYR A 4 -21.04 14.75 -9.17
CA TYR A 4 -21.52 13.49 -8.60
C TYR A 4 -22.34 12.66 -9.60
N LEU A 5 -22.34 11.35 -9.40
CA LEU A 5 -23.23 10.39 -10.05
C LEU A 5 -24.66 10.49 -9.49
N SER A 6 -25.65 9.97 -10.22
CA SER A 6 -27.04 9.89 -9.75
C SER A 6 -27.26 8.83 -8.67
N THR A 7 -26.37 7.83 -8.61
CA THR A 7 -26.34 6.74 -7.63
C THR A 7 -24.88 6.39 -7.34
N PRO A 8 -24.53 5.94 -6.13
CA PRO A 8 -23.15 5.60 -5.82
C PRO A 8 -22.75 4.27 -6.45
N VAL A 9 -21.47 4.16 -6.83
CA VAL A 9 -20.83 2.88 -7.11
C VAL A 9 -20.50 2.22 -5.78
N LEU A 10 -21.11 1.06 -5.53
CA LEU A 10 -21.01 0.33 -4.26
C LEU A 10 -19.98 -0.82 -4.32
N ASP A 11 -19.39 -1.07 -5.49
CA ASP A 11 -18.40 -2.12 -5.69
C ASP A 11 -17.21 -1.94 -4.75
N LYS A 12 -16.81 -3.05 -4.13
CA LYS A 12 -15.73 -3.11 -3.16
C LYS A 12 -14.52 -3.80 -3.78
N HIS A 13 -13.43 -3.08 -3.92
CA HIS A 13 -12.15 -3.66 -4.30
C HIS A 13 -11.43 -4.07 -3.01
N THR A 14 -11.33 -5.37 -2.75
CA THR A 14 -10.75 -5.89 -1.51
C THR A 14 -9.44 -6.60 -1.82
N GLU A 15 -8.40 -6.24 -1.08
CA GLU A 15 -7.12 -6.95 -1.07
C GLU A 15 -6.78 -7.34 0.38
N ARG A 16 -6.05 -8.44 0.54
CA ARG A 16 -5.64 -8.95 1.85
C ARG A 16 -4.36 -9.77 1.73
N GLY A 17 -3.59 -9.78 2.80
CA GLY A 17 -2.37 -10.56 2.89
C GLY A 17 -1.97 -10.89 4.32
N CYS A 18 -1.05 -11.83 4.44
CA CYS A 18 -0.34 -12.11 5.68
C CYS A 18 1.14 -12.33 5.38
N ASP A 19 1.97 -11.91 6.30
CA ASP A 19 3.39 -12.15 6.28
C ASP A 19 3.83 -12.46 7.71
N GLU A 20 3.95 -13.76 7.95
CA GLU A 20 4.37 -14.35 9.21
C GLU A 20 5.81 -14.91 9.11
N SER A 21 6.45 -14.80 7.94
CA SER A 21 7.72 -15.48 7.64
C SER A 21 8.91 -14.53 7.42
N SER A 22 8.68 -13.29 6.98
CA SER A 22 9.79 -12.36 6.66
C SER A 22 10.53 -11.86 7.92
N ASP A 23 9.80 -11.74 9.02
CA ASP A 23 10.29 -11.34 10.33
C ASP A 23 9.41 -12.02 11.40
N PRO A 24 9.86 -13.13 12.00
CA PRO A 24 9.11 -13.81 13.06
C PRO A 24 8.82 -12.93 14.28
N SER A 25 9.56 -11.84 14.48
CA SER A 25 9.34 -10.89 15.57
C SER A 25 8.26 -9.85 15.26
N ALA A 26 7.92 -9.67 13.98
CA ALA A 26 6.95 -8.69 13.51
C ALA A 26 6.00 -9.29 12.45
N PRO A 27 5.22 -10.34 12.76
CA PRO A 27 4.22 -10.87 11.84
C PRO A 27 3.14 -9.83 11.56
N VAL A 28 2.64 -9.76 10.32
CA VAL A 28 1.53 -8.88 9.96
C VAL A 28 0.43 -9.64 9.22
N ARG A 29 -0.81 -9.25 9.47
CA ARG A 29 -1.96 -9.59 8.63
C ARG A 29 -2.68 -8.29 8.30
N TRP A 30 -3.04 -8.09 7.05
CA TRP A 30 -3.60 -6.83 6.57
C TRP A 30 -4.72 -7.08 5.58
N ALA A 31 -5.58 -6.07 5.45
CA ALA A 31 -6.61 -5.99 4.42
C ALA A 31 -6.87 -4.52 4.09
N VAL A 32 -7.28 -4.26 2.86
CA VAL A 32 -7.66 -2.94 2.35
C VAL A 32 -8.91 -3.09 1.50
N VAL A 33 -9.78 -2.08 1.56
CA VAL A 33 -11.03 -2.05 0.80
C VAL A 33 -11.25 -0.66 0.24
N ASP A 34 -11.41 -0.57 -1.08
CA ASP A 34 -11.66 0.69 -1.78
C ASP A 34 -13.08 0.71 -2.35
N MET A 35 -13.68 1.91 -2.45
CA MET A 35 -14.99 2.13 -3.05
C MET A 35 -15.10 3.55 -3.60
N GLN A 36 -15.49 3.68 -4.88
CA GLN A 36 -15.63 4.98 -5.55
C GLN A 36 -16.78 5.85 -5.00
N GLY A 37 -17.90 5.23 -4.62
CA GLY A 37 -19.05 5.95 -4.11
C GLY A 37 -19.66 6.89 -5.15
N TRP A 38 -19.87 8.16 -4.79
CA TRP A 38 -20.60 9.13 -5.60
C TRP A 38 -19.76 9.89 -6.63
N ARG A 39 -18.42 9.76 -6.58
CA ARG A 39 -17.53 10.45 -7.51
C ARG A 39 -17.62 9.83 -8.91
N LYS A 40 -17.32 10.61 -9.95
CA LYS A 40 -17.31 10.14 -11.34
C LYS A 40 -16.11 9.24 -11.65
N SER A 41 -14.97 9.56 -11.05
CA SER A 41 -13.71 8.81 -11.11
C SER A 41 -13.35 8.31 -9.72
N MET A 42 -12.66 7.18 -9.67
CA MET A 42 -11.95 6.71 -8.48
C MET A 42 -10.50 7.19 -8.57
N GLU A 43 -10.11 8.12 -7.70
CA GLU A 43 -8.78 8.73 -7.69
C GLU A 43 -7.92 8.24 -6.52
N ASP A 44 -8.51 7.52 -5.55
CA ASP A 44 -7.74 6.94 -4.46
C ASP A 44 -6.93 5.72 -4.96
N ALA A 45 -5.77 5.52 -4.37
CA ALA A 45 -4.92 4.36 -4.58
C ALA A 45 -4.30 3.91 -3.25
N HIS A 46 -3.81 2.68 -3.18
CA HIS A 46 -3.10 2.17 -2.00
C HIS A 46 -1.85 1.36 -2.36
N VAL A 47 -0.98 1.20 -1.37
CA VAL A 47 0.12 0.24 -1.37
C VAL A 47 0.01 -0.59 -0.10
N ALA A 48 0.05 -1.93 -0.23
CA ALA A 48 0.15 -2.86 0.88
C ALA A 48 1.20 -3.94 0.54
N ARG A 49 2.45 -3.70 0.93
CA ARG A 49 3.61 -4.54 0.57
C ARG A 49 4.39 -4.92 1.82
N THR A 50 4.75 -6.19 1.96
CA THR A 50 5.48 -6.70 3.14
C THR A 50 6.90 -7.17 2.83
N ASP A 51 7.32 -7.03 1.57
CA ASP A 51 8.55 -7.54 0.98
C ASP A 51 9.48 -6.40 0.50
N VAL A 52 9.34 -5.19 1.04
CA VAL A 52 10.10 -4.03 0.58
C VAL A 52 11.54 -4.13 1.09
N PRO A 53 12.57 -4.17 0.23
CA PRO A 53 13.95 -4.21 0.69
C PRO A 53 14.28 -2.93 1.48
N PRO A 54 14.88 -3.03 2.67
CA PRO A 54 15.31 -1.84 3.39
C PRO A 54 16.39 -1.10 2.57
N PRO A 55 16.42 0.24 2.62
CA PRO A 55 17.48 0.99 1.97
C PRO A 55 18.83 0.53 2.52
N SER A 56 19.81 0.28 1.65
CA SER A 56 21.17 -0.03 2.08
C SER A 56 21.76 1.23 2.74
N CYS A 57 21.59 1.36 4.05
CA CYS A 57 22.20 2.44 4.84
C CYS A 57 23.71 2.23 5.07
N ALA A 58 24.35 1.33 4.30
CA ALA A 58 25.79 1.27 4.20
C ALA A 58 26.30 2.51 3.45
N GLY A 59 26.89 3.46 4.17
CA GLY A 59 27.81 4.42 3.57
C GLY A 59 28.99 3.70 2.89
N PRO A 60 29.92 4.43 2.25
CA PRO A 60 31.00 3.85 1.45
C PRO A 60 32.05 3.03 2.24
N SER A 61 31.80 2.73 3.52
CA SER A 61 32.64 1.88 4.35
C SER A 61 32.08 0.46 4.34
N GLY A 62 32.68 -0.38 3.49
CA GLY A 62 32.41 -1.81 3.41
C GLY A 62 32.48 -2.48 4.78
N GLY A 63 31.42 -3.23 5.09
CA GLY A 63 31.34 -4.14 6.21
C GLY A 63 30.17 -5.07 5.94
N ASP A 64 30.47 -6.28 5.48
CA ASP A 64 29.51 -7.34 5.24
C ASP A 64 28.82 -7.73 6.57
N ALA A 65 27.71 -7.07 6.88
CA ALA A 65 26.75 -7.59 7.84
C ALA A 65 25.92 -8.66 7.11
N GLY A 66 26.45 -9.89 7.05
CA GLY A 66 25.81 -11.07 6.45
C GLY A 66 24.56 -11.58 7.17
N GLY A 67 23.70 -10.68 7.68
CA GLY A 67 22.34 -10.98 8.09
C GLY A 67 21.38 -10.41 7.06
N ALA A 68 20.53 -11.26 6.46
CA ALA A 68 19.46 -10.78 5.60
C ALA A 68 18.60 -9.79 6.39
N ALA A 69 18.73 -8.50 6.10
CA ALA A 69 17.91 -7.48 6.76
C ALA A 69 16.44 -7.81 6.48
N ALA A 70 15.63 -7.90 7.55
CA ALA A 70 14.22 -8.19 7.42
C ALA A 70 13.55 -7.19 6.47
N ALA A 71 12.69 -7.69 5.58
CA ALA A 71 11.97 -6.84 4.65
C ALA A 71 11.10 -5.83 5.41
N ALA A 72 11.11 -4.58 4.95
CA ALA A 72 10.23 -3.55 5.43
C ALA A 72 8.79 -3.81 4.95
N LYS A 73 7.84 -3.46 5.83
CA LYS A 73 6.41 -3.55 5.56
C LYS A 73 5.87 -2.14 5.35
N VAL A 74 5.31 -1.86 4.18
CA VAL A 74 4.87 -0.54 3.73
C VAL A 74 3.38 -0.58 3.42
N PHE A 75 2.64 0.29 4.10
CA PHE A 75 1.21 0.50 3.91
C PHE A 75 0.96 2.00 3.69
N ALA A 76 0.26 2.35 2.62
CA ALA A 76 -0.07 3.74 2.30
C ALA A 76 -1.41 3.83 1.58
N VAL A 77 -2.10 4.94 1.80
CA VAL A 77 -3.32 5.35 1.07
C VAL A 77 -3.04 6.72 0.47
N PHE A 78 -3.38 6.89 -0.80
CA PHE A 78 -3.19 8.10 -1.57
C PHE A 78 -4.58 8.61 -1.96
N ASP A 79 -4.94 9.80 -1.48
CA ASP A 79 -6.15 10.52 -1.87
C ASP A 79 -5.80 11.42 -3.05
N GLY A 80 -6.15 10.98 -4.26
CA GLY A 80 -5.91 11.73 -5.48
C GLY A 80 -6.79 12.97 -5.57
N HIS A 81 -6.21 14.09 -6.02
CA HIS A 81 -6.98 15.30 -6.28
C HIS A 81 -6.52 15.98 -7.57
N GLY A 82 -7.48 16.22 -8.47
CA GLY A 82 -7.23 16.92 -9.74
C GLY A 82 -6.80 16.00 -10.87
N GLY A 83 -7.41 14.81 -10.99
CA GLY A 83 -7.21 13.88 -12.11
C GLY A 83 -7.34 14.52 -13.50
N ALA A 84 -7.00 13.78 -14.56
CA ALA A 84 -7.05 14.28 -15.94
C ALA A 84 -8.47 14.74 -16.30
N GLU A 85 -8.67 16.04 -16.49
CA GLU A 85 -9.91 16.61 -17.02
C GLU A 85 -10.29 16.01 -18.39
#